data_AF-A0A516NI11-F1
#
_entry.id   AF-A0A516NI11-F1
#
_cell.length_a   1.000
_cell.length_b   1.000
_cell.length_c   1.000
_cell.angle_alpha   90.00
_cell.angle_beta   90.00
_cell.angle_gamma   90.00
#
_symmetry.space_group_name_H-M   'P 1'
#
loop_
_entity.id
_entity.type
_entity.pdbx_description
1 polymer ?
#
loop_
_entity_poly.entity_id
_entity_poly.type
_entity_poly.pdbx_seq_one_letter_code
_entity_poly.pdbx_strand_id
1 'polypeptide(L)'
;MAELPSRATLIIAAPGNRYVQFQQFDIKLSAELTGNYYLTEPISDDAAQRLSDLGWNAPVLQREIENWRRSLLWPIPHSALVDLARSVAIGLHDALGVGSPEELRATGWTEASGDLDLSVLGSMARRGGG
;
A
#
# COMPACT_ATOMS: atom_id res chain seq x y z
N MET A 1 9.15 -13.52 -10.83
CA MET A 1 8.48 -12.49 -10.02
C MET A 1 7.55 -11.74 -10.94
N ALA A 2 6.29 -11.51 -10.55
CA ALA A 2 5.37 -10.69 -11.32
C ALA A 2 5.72 -9.21 -11.08
N GLU A 3 6.03 -8.47 -12.15
CA GLU A 3 6.25 -7.03 -12.09
C GLU A 3 4.93 -6.31 -12.35
N LEU A 4 4.68 -5.19 -11.65
CA LEU A 4 3.55 -4.34 -11.97
C LEU A 4 3.82 -3.65 -13.32
N PRO A 5 2.93 -3.79 -14.32
CA PRO A 5 3.07 -3.07 -15.58
C PRO A 5 2.99 -1.55 -15.35
N SER A 6 3.56 -0.75 -16.27
CA SER A 6 3.48 0.71 -16.14
C SER A 6 2.03 1.18 -16.04
N ARG A 7 1.78 2.18 -15.18
CA ARG A 7 0.45 2.73 -14.86
C ARG A 7 -0.50 1.74 -14.19
N ALA A 8 0.04 0.68 -13.60
CA ALA A 8 -0.71 -0.19 -12.72
C ALA A 8 -1.01 0.50 -11.38
N THR A 9 -2.22 0.29 -10.89
CA THR A 9 -2.60 0.55 -9.50
C THR A 9 -2.92 -0.78 -8.83
N LEU A 10 -2.40 -0.98 -7.62
CA LEU A 10 -2.70 -2.13 -6.76
C LEU A 10 -3.12 -1.60 -5.38
N ILE A 11 -4.28 -1.99 -4.90
CA ILE A 11 -4.76 -1.70 -3.55
C ILE A 11 -4.81 -3.01 -2.77
N ILE A 12 -4.27 -2.98 -1.55
CA ILE A 12 -4.45 -4.04 -0.56
C ILE A 12 -5.18 -3.43 0.63
N ALA A 13 -6.37 -3.94 0.93
CA ALA A 13 -7.29 -3.34 1.89
C ALA A 13 -7.85 -4.35 2.90
N ALA A 14 -8.12 -3.88 4.10
CA ALA A 14 -8.91 -4.52 5.14
C ALA A 14 -10.17 -3.67 5.42
N PRO A 15 -11.19 -4.19 6.13
CA PRO A 15 -12.37 -3.41 6.53
C PRO A 15 -12.02 -2.14 7.30
N GLY A 16 -12.85 -1.09 7.25
CA GLY A 16 -12.61 0.14 8.02
C GLY A 16 -11.61 1.12 7.40
N ASN A 17 -11.55 1.20 6.06
CA ASN A 17 -10.65 2.09 5.31
C ASN A 17 -9.15 1.90 5.59
N ARG A 18 -8.77 0.73 6.11
CA ARG A 18 -7.38 0.35 6.33
C ARG A 18 -6.81 -0.20 5.03
N TYR A 19 -5.97 0.55 4.35
CA TYR A 19 -5.42 0.13 3.06
C TYR A 19 -4.00 0.65 2.83
N VAL A 20 -3.36 0.00 1.88
CA VAL A 20 -2.19 0.50 1.17
C VAL A 20 -2.48 0.50 -0.33
N GLN A 21 -2.13 1.58 -1.01
CA GLN A 21 -2.22 1.72 -2.45
C GLN A 21 -0.82 1.85 -3.04
N PHE A 22 -0.54 1.04 -4.06
CA PHE A 22 0.65 1.14 -4.89
C PHE A 22 0.27 1.70 -6.26
N GLN A 23 1.07 2.64 -6.75
CA GLN A 23 0.96 3.19 -8.09
C GLN A 23 2.30 3.10 -8.79
N GLN A 24 2.34 2.32 -9.86
CA GLN A 24 3.49 2.19 -10.74
C GLN A 24 3.46 3.30 -11.78
N PHE A 25 4.49 4.12 -11.84
CA PHE A 25 4.72 5.12 -12.88
C PHE A 25 5.97 4.75 -13.67
N ASP A 26 6.18 5.43 -14.81
CA ASP A 26 7.33 5.21 -15.69
C ASP A 26 8.68 5.40 -14.96
N ILE A 27 8.74 6.31 -13.98
CA ILE A 27 9.99 6.67 -13.28
C ILE A 27 10.01 6.33 -11.79
N LYS A 28 8.89 5.85 -11.22
CA LYS A 28 8.81 5.57 -9.79
C LYS A 28 7.73 4.54 -9.45
N LEU A 29 7.87 3.92 -8.28
CA LEU A 29 6.80 3.23 -7.57
C LEU A 29 6.40 4.08 -6.36
N SER A 30 5.13 4.44 -6.26
CA SER A 30 4.58 5.16 -5.10
C SER A 30 3.74 4.23 -4.26
N ALA A 31 3.86 4.31 -2.94
CA ALA A 31 3.02 3.64 -1.97
C ALA A 31 2.37 4.68 -1.05
N GLU A 32 1.07 4.54 -0.83
CA GLU A 32 0.29 5.35 0.10
C GLU A 32 -0.38 4.44 1.12
N LEU A 33 -0.19 4.72 2.40
CA LEU A 33 -0.82 4.01 3.51
C LEU A 33 -1.85 4.94 4.17
N THR A 34 -3.02 4.41 4.54
CA THR A 34 -4.09 5.21 5.15
C THR A 34 -3.57 6.06 6.31
N GLY A 35 -3.92 7.35 6.34
CA GLY A 35 -3.69 8.20 7.50
C GLY A 35 -4.95 8.50 8.32
N ASN A 36 -4.75 9.19 9.44
CA ASN A 36 -5.74 9.33 10.52
C ASN A 36 -7.10 9.88 10.09
N TYR A 37 -7.14 10.72 9.04
CA TYR A 37 -8.39 11.30 8.53
C TYR A 37 -9.44 10.26 8.15
N TYR A 38 -9.01 9.09 7.67
CA TYR A 38 -9.91 8.05 7.16
C TYR A 38 -10.16 6.91 8.17
N LEU A 39 -9.51 6.94 9.33
CA LEU A 39 -9.57 5.87 10.33
C LEU A 39 -10.54 6.21 11.45
N THR A 40 -11.23 5.20 11.97
CA THR A 40 -12.07 5.34 13.17
C THR A 40 -11.22 5.54 14.42
N GLU A 41 -10.11 4.84 14.52
CA GLU A 41 -9.11 5.00 15.57
C GLU A 41 -7.83 5.57 14.95
N PRO A 42 -7.30 6.69 15.48
CA PRO A 42 -6.08 7.28 14.94
C PRO A 42 -4.88 6.37 15.20
N ILE A 43 -3.89 6.41 14.29
CA ILE A 43 -2.58 5.79 14.49
C ILE A 43 -1.95 6.40 15.74
N SER A 44 -1.44 5.55 16.64
CA SER A 44 -0.74 5.99 17.85
C SER A 44 0.58 6.67 17.53
N ASP A 45 1.07 7.53 18.43
CA ASP A 45 2.35 8.24 18.24
C ASP A 45 3.53 7.27 18.06
N ASP A 46 3.56 6.17 18.81
CA ASP A 46 4.58 5.13 18.69
C ASP A 46 4.56 4.46 17.30
N ALA A 47 3.37 4.17 16.78
CA ALA A 47 3.23 3.59 15.45
C ALA A 47 3.57 4.61 14.34
N ALA A 48 3.22 5.88 14.52
CA ALA A 48 3.59 6.97 13.61
C ALA A 48 5.12 7.19 13.57
N GLN A 49 5.78 7.13 14.72
CA GLN A 49 7.24 7.17 14.78
C GLN A 49 7.86 5.97 14.06
N ARG A 50 7.32 4.76 14.30
CA ARG A 50 7.79 3.54 13.63
C ARG A 50 7.63 3.62 12.10
N LEU A 51 6.52 4.17 11.60
CA LEU A 51 6.35 4.42 10.16
C LEU A 51 7.43 5.36 9.62
N SER A 52 7.74 6.43 10.36
CA SER A 52 8.79 7.38 9.99
C SER A 52 10.16 6.72 9.92
N ASP A 53 10.51 5.88 10.91
CA ASP A 53 11.76 5.12 10.95
C ASP A 53 11.87 4.10 9.80
N LEU A 54 10.74 3.62 9.30
CA LEU A 54 10.65 2.75 8.11
C LEU A 54 10.69 3.53 6.78
N GLY A 55 10.85 4.85 6.84
CA GLY A 55 10.99 5.73 5.68
C GLY A 55 9.66 6.18 5.06
N TRP A 56 8.56 6.09 5.80
CA TRP A 56 7.31 6.74 5.40
C TRP A 56 7.35 8.22 5.75
N ASN A 57 6.80 9.05 4.87
CA ASN A 57 6.61 10.47 5.11
C ASN A 57 5.23 10.67 5.71
N ALA A 58 5.17 11.41 6.81
CA ALA A 58 3.93 11.77 7.47
C ALA A 58 2.99 12.55 6.54
N PRO A 59 1.67 12.43 6.72
CA PRO A 59 0.70 13.27 6.02
C PRO A 59 0.99 14.76 6.21
N VAL A 60 0.92 15.53 5.12
CA VAL A 60 1.01 17.00 5.20
C VAL A 60 -0.40 17.52 5.45
N LEU A 61 -0.66 17.98 6.68
CA LEU A 61 -1.87 18.69 7.06
C LEU A 61 -2.10 19.84 6.06
N GLN A 62 -3.28 19.90 5.43
CA GLN A 62 -3.71 20.84 4.35
C GLN A 62 -3.70 20.31 2.90
N ARG A 63 -3.35 19.05 2.64
CA ARG A 63 -3.60 18.43 1.32
C ARG A 63 -4.87 17.57 1.35
N GLU A 64 -5.54 17.45 0.20
CA GLU A 64 -6.78 16.66 0.05
C GLU A 64 -6.64 15.16 0.42
N ILE A 65 -5.40 14.65 0.47
CA ILE A 65 -5.09 13.26 0.79
C ILE A 65 -4.12 13.23 1.97
N GLU A 66 -4.64 12.87 3.13
CA GLU A 66 -3.90 12.79 4.39
C GLU A 66 -3.30 11.39 4.62
N ASN A 67 -2.74 10.77 3.59
CA ASN A 67 -2.08 9.46 3.67
C ASN A 67 -0.58 9.58 3.95
N TRP A 68 -0.03 8.56 4.60
CA TRP A 68 1.41 8.35 4.69
C TRP A 68 1.97 7.94 3.32
N ARG A 69 3.17 8.43 2.98
CA ARG A 69 3.73 8.21 1.63
C ARG A 69 5.15 7.67 1.65
N ARG A 70 5.41 6.70 0.78
CA ARG A 70 6.76 6.23 0.47
C ARG A 70 6.92 6.06 -1.03
N SER A 71 8.07 6.41 -1.59
CA SER A 71 8.30 6.27 -3.03
C SER A 71 9.72 5.78 -3.31
N LEU A 72 9.85 4.99 -4.37
CA LEU A 72 11.12 4.48 -4.90
C LEU A 72 11.27 4.93 -6.35
N LEU A 73 12.47 5.32 -6.78
CA LEU A 73 12.76 5.74 -8.15
C LEU A 73 13.39 4.59 -8.95
N TRP A 74 13.05 4.48 -10.23
CA TRP A 74 13.68 3.49 -11.11
C TRP A 74 15.12 3.89 -11.46
N PRO A 75 16.06 2.92 -11.61
CA PRO A 75 15.86 1.48 -11.41
C PRO A 75 15.78 1.09 -9.92
N ILE A 76 14.76 0.31 -9.54
CA ILE A 76 14.57 -0.12 -8.15
C ILE A 76 15.29 -1.46 -7.93
N PRO A 77 16.25 -1.54 -6.99
CA PRO A 77 16.88 -2.81 -6.66
C PRO A 77 15.89 -3.73 -5.94
N HIS A 78 16.02 -5.04 -6.16
CA HIS A 78 15.16 -6.05 -5.53
C HIS A 78 15.10 -5.91 -3.99
N SER A 79 16.22 -5.61 -3.35
CA SER A 79 16.27 -5.36 -1.91
C SER A 79 15.36 -4.22 -1.46
N ALA A 80 15.29 -3.13 -2.21
CA ALA A 80 14.40 -2.00 -1.90
C ALA A 80 12.92 -2.35 -2.06
N LEU A 81 12.57 -3.22 -3.03
CA LEU A 81 11.22 -3.76 -3.15
C LEU A 81 10.84 -4.63 -1.94
N VAL A 82 11.75 -5.49 -1.49
CA VAL A 82 11.56 -6.32 -0.28
C VAL A 82 11.41 -5.44 0.96
N ASP A 83 12.23 -4.39 1.10
CA ASP A 83 12.15 -3.47 2.24
C ASP A 83 10.87 -2.62 2.20
N LEU A 84 10.39 -2.24 1.02
CA LEU A 84 9.08 -1.61 0.87
C LEU A 84 7.97 -2.57 1.29
N ALA A 85 7.95 -3.80 0.77
CA ALA A 85 6.95 -4.81 1.12
C ALA A 85 6.93 -5.11 2.63
N ARG A 86 8.10 -5.21 3.26
CA ARG A 86 8.22 -5.38 4.72
C ARG A 86 7.64 -4.18 5.47
N SER A 87 7.99 -2.96 5.06
CA SER A 87 7.46 -1.76 5.71
C SER A 87 5.95 -1.61 5.60
N VAL A 88 5.38 -2.08 4.49
CA VAL A 88 3.93 -2.11 4.27
C VAL A 88 3.26 -3.12 5.18
N ALA A 89 3.80 -4.33 5.29
CA ALA A 89 3.27 -5.34 6.20
C ALA A 89 3.27 -4.85 7.66
N ILE A 90 4.36 -4.20 8.07
CA ILE A 90 4.46 -3.57 9.39
C ILE A 90 3.43 -2.44 9.54
N GLY A 91 3.28 -1.55 8.54
CA GLY A 91 2.31 -0.46 8.60
C GLY A 91 0.86 -0.95 8.70
N LEU A 92 0.49 -1.97 7.92
CA LEU A 92 -0.84 -2.59 7.99
C LEU A 92 -1.11 -3.21 9.37
N HIS A 93 -0.14 -3.92 9.94
CA HIS A 93 -0.32 -4.58 11.23
C HIS A 93 -0.22 -3.61 12.41
N ASP A 94 0.89 -2.88 12.53
CA ASP A 94 1.21 -2.09 13.72
C ASP A 94 0.49 -0.74 13.74
N ALA A 95 0.35 -0.08 12.58
CA ALA A 95 -0.27 1.25 12.51
C ALA A 95 -1.77 1.16 12.23
N LEU A 96 -2.19 0.24 11.35
CA LEU A 96 -3.61 0.08 11.00
C LEU A 96 -4.33 -1.02 11.77
N GLY A 97 -3.64 -1.81 12.60
CA GLY A 97 -4.28 -2.83 13.42
C GLY A 97 -4.90 -3.98 12.61
N VAL A 98 -4.37 -4.30 11.42
CA VAL A 98 -4.78 -5.52 10.68
C VAL A 98 -4.22 -6.73 11.41
N GLY A 99 -5.10 -7.54 12.01
CA GLY A 99 -4.72 -8.63 12.90
C GLY A 99 -4.22 -9.88 12.17
N SER A 100 -4.69 -10.10 10.93
CA SER A 100 -4.25 -11.24 10.12
C SER A 100 -4.24 -10.95 8.62
N PRO A 101 -3.38 -11.61 7.83
CA PRO A 101 -3.39 -11.51 6.37
C PRO A 101 -4.71 -11.96 5.73
N GLU A 102 -5.52 -12.79 6.41
CA GLU A 102 -6.80 -13.27 5.89
C GLU A 102 -7.87 -12.17 5.80
N GLU A 103 -7.68 -11.07 6.52
CA GLU A 103 -8.51 -9.87 6.40
C GLU A 103 -8.23 -9.08 5.10
N LEU A 104 -7.08 -9.30 4.48
CA LEU A 104 -6.62 -8.52 3.35
C LEU A 104 -7.29 -8.97 2.05
N ARG A 105 -7.71 -7.99 1.25
CA ARG A 105 -8.18 -8.17 -0.11
C ARG A 105 -7.38 -7.28 -1.04
N ALA A 106 -6.93 -7.86 -2.14
CA ALA A 106 -6.18 -7.18 -3.18
C ALA A 106 -7.05 -6.95 -4.41
N THR A 107 -7.02 -5.73 -4.93
CA THR A 107 -7.60 -5.34 -6.21
C THR A 107 -6.56 -4.55 -6.98
N GLY A 108 -6.49 -4.75 -8.29
CA GLY A 108 -5.49 -4.07 -9.09
C GLY A 108 -5.91 -3.99 -10.54
N TRP A 109 -5.49 -2.93 -11.21
CA TRP A 109 -5.87 -2.66 -12.59
C TRP A 109 -4.77 -1.85 -13.27
N THR A 110 -4.84 -1.81 -14.60
CA THR A 110 -4.08 -0.88 -15.45
C THR A 110 -5.06 -0.05 -16.26
N GLU A 111 -4.67 1.17 -16.62
CA GLU A 111 -5.48 1.99 -17.54
C GLU A 111 -5.67 1.34 -18.92
N ALA A 112 -4.70 0.53 -19.36
CA ALA A 112 -4.67 -0.02 -20.71
C ALA A 112 -5.32 -1.42 -20.86
N SER A 113 -5.30 -2.25 -19.82
CA SER A 113 -5.61 -3.68 -19.91
C SER A 113 -6.75 -4.13 -19.00
N GLY A 114 -7.26 -3.26 -18.13
CA GLY A 114 -8.25 -3.62 -17.11
C GLY A 114 -7.61 -4.31 -15.90
N ASP A 115 -8.33 -5.24 -15.28
CA ASP A 115 -7.92 -5.91 -14.04
C ASP A 115 -6.57 -6.64 -14.17
N LEU A 116 -5.74 -6.53 -13.14
CA LEU A 116 -4.47 -7.24 -13.03
C LEU A 116 -4.70 -8.70 -12.65
N ASP A 117 -3.88 -9.60 -13.19
CA ASP A 117 -3.78 -10.96 -12.67
C ASP A 117 -3.06 -10.94 -11.31
N LEU A 118 -3.83 -11.10 -10.24
CA LEU A 118 -3.35 -11.13 -8.87
C LEU A 118 -3.25 -12.55 -8.30
N SER A 119 -3.32 -13.59 -9.12
CA SER A 119 -3.28 -14.99 -8.68
C SER A 119 -2.08 -15.33 -7.79
N VAL A 120 -0.94 -14.65 -7.99
CA VAL A 120 0.26 -14.77 -7.14
C VAL A 120 0.03 -14.37 -5.68
N LEU A 121 -1.00 -13.57 -5.39
CA LEU A 121 -1.39 -13.17 -4.04
C LEU A 121 -2.31 -14.19 -3.35
N GLY A 122 -2.63 -15.31 -4.01
CA GLY A 122 -3.40 -16.40 -3.42
C GLY A 122 -4.79 -15.96 -2.97
N SER A 123 -5.16 -16.33 -1.73
CA SER A 123 -6.50 -16.06 -1.15
C SER A 123 -6.82 -14.57 -0.97
N MET A 124 -5.82 -13.69 -0.99
CA MET A 124 -6.04 -12.23 -0.92
C MET A 124 -6.59 -11.68 -2.23
N ALA A 125 -6.37 -12.34 -3.37
CA ALA A 125 -6.83 -11.87 -4.66
C ALA A 125 -8.36 -11.88 -4.70
N ARG A 126 -8.98 -10.70 -4.81
CA ARG A 126 -10.40 -10.63 -5.13
C ARG A 126 -10.53 -10.87 -6.64
N ARG A 127 -11.20 -11.96 -7.04
CA ARG A 127 -11.62 -12.11 -8.45
C ARG A 127 -12.53 -10.92 -8.77
N GLY A 128 -12.18 -10.14 -9.78
CA GLY A 128 -13.06 -9.11 -10.33
C GLY A 128 -14.44 -9.74 -10.57
N GLY A 129 -15.45 -9.18 -9.92
CA GLY A 129 -16.83 -9.58 -10.16
C GLY A 129 -17.25 -8.99 -11.49
N GLY A 130 -17.64 -9.85 -12.43
CA GLY A 130 -18.38 -9.45 -13.62
C GLY A 130 -19.77 -8.94 -13.29
#